data_AF-A0A2D6KFJ1-F1
#
_entry.id   AF-A0A2D6KFJ1-F1
#
_cell.length_a   1.000
_cell.length_b   1.000
_cell.length_c   1.000
_cell.angle_alpha   90.00
_cell.angle_beta   90.00
_cell.angle_gamma   90.00
#
_symmetry.space_group_name_H-M   'P 1'
#
loop_
_entity.id
_entity.type
_entity.pdbx_description
1 polymer ?
#
loop_
_entity_poly.entity_id
_entity_poly.type
_entity_poly.pdbx_seq_one_letter_code
_entity_poly.pdbx_strand_id
1 'polypeptide(L)'
;MKKGQKRGQIAILLVVAIVIVATVVFIFFLNASSKQTAIDVSKIDPVFRPVYRGMTDCIREGAEDGLILSGLGGGKITPTENYENTSLGAVSYGLRNGNNILYSEGEIEKDIGEYIDQTIPFCLNSADYPNLIISQDIPKTDVKIMEEEVIVNTRLKLSITNENKTTLFENNYPVEINVRLGHILEVASGIINKQKKVGDKIPLFEVIGQDLDVVFDYLDPDTIVYIIHDEKSEIDGLDYNFVFLADLEVSE
;
A
#
# COMPACT_ATOMS: atom_id res chain seq x y z
N MET A 1 -65.71 21.20 5.26
CA MET A 1 -65.24 19.86 4.81
C MET A 1 -63.71 19.88 4.73
N LYS A 2 -63.05 18.92 5.37
CA LYS A 2 -61.62 18.92 5.79
C LYS A 2 -60.64 19.06 4.61
N LYS A 3 -59.98 20.22 4.50
CA LYS A 3 -58.82 20.51 3.63
C LYS A 3 -57.60 20.65 4.54
N GLY A 4 -56.82 19.58 4.74
CA GLY A 4 -55.67 19.65 5.65
C GLY A 4 -54.81 18.39 5.78
N GLN A 5 -54.79 17.50 4.78
CA GLN A 5 -54.16 16.18 4.93
C GLN A 5 -53.23 15.75 3.78
N LYS A 6 -52.74 16.66 2.93
CA LYS A 6 -51.82 16.30 1.83
C LYS A 6 -50.35 16.71 2.03
N ARG A 7 -50.01 17.45 3.10
CA ARG A 7 -48.61 17.86 3.37
C ARG A 7 -47.83 16.84 4.22
N GLY A 8 -48.51 16.01 5.04
CA GLY A 8 -47.85 15.00 5.87
C GLY A 8 -47.35 13.77 5.09
N GLN A 9 -48.02 13.39 4.00
CA GLN A 9 -47.63 12.22 3.20
C GLN A 9 -46.30 12.43 2.44
N ILE A 10 -46.02 13.66 2.01
CA ILE A 10 -44.77 13.99 1.29
C ILE A 10 -43.57 13.88 2.24
N ALA A 11 -43.71 14.35 3.49
CA ALA A 11 -42.65 14.25 4.48
C ALA A 11 -42.31 12.78 4.80
N ILE A 12 -43.33 11.93 4.93
CA ILE A 12 -43.14 10.49 5.18
C ILE A 12 -42.37 9.84 4.03
N LEU A 13 -42.73 10.16 2.78
CA LEU A 13 -42.08 9.57 1.60
C LEU A 13 -40.61 9.99 1.49
N LEU A 14 -40.29 11.23 1.85
CA LEU A 14 -38.91 11.73 1.87
C LEU A 14 -38.06 11.05 2.95
N VAL A 15 -38.60 10.86 4.16
CA VAL A 15 -37.90 10.13 5.23
C VAL A 15 -37.62 8.68 4.82
N VAL A 16 -38.61 8.01 4.20
CA VAL A 16 -38.44 6.63 3.73
C VAL A 16 -37.35 6.53 2.65
N ALA A 17 -37.29 7.49 1.72
CA ALA A 17 -36.25 7.52 0.69
C ALA A 17 -34.84 7.66 1.30
N ILE A 18 -34.66 8.55 2.29
CA ILE A 18 -33.38 8.73 2.98
C ILE A 18 -32.98 7.45 3.73
N VAL A 19 -33.92 6.80 4.42
CA VAL A 19 -33.64 5.55 5.15
C VAL A 19 -33.23 4.43 4.20
N ILE A 20 -33.88 4.31 3.03
CA ILE A 20 -33.52 3.31 2.02
C ILE A 20 -32.10 3.55 1.51
N VAL A 21 -31.77 4.80 1.15
CA VAL A 21 -30.42 5.16 0.68
C VAL A 21 -29.38 4.87 1.76
N ALA A 22 -29.62 5.28 3.00
CA ALA A 22 -28.72 5.01 4.12
C ALA A 22 -28.52 3.50 4.36
N THR A 23 -29.58 2.70 4.22
CA THR A 23 -29.50 1.23 4.39
C THR A 23 -28.69 0.58 3.27
N VAL A 24 -28.88 1.01 2.01
CA VAL A 24 -28.10 0.49 0.87
C VAL A 24 -26.63 0.85 1.03
N VAL A 25 -26.32 2.09 1.40
CA VAL A 25 -24.95 2.53 1.69
C VAL A 25 -24.35 1.73 2.84
N PHE A 26 -25.09 1.54 3.93
CA PHE A 26 -24.63 0.75 5.08
C PHE A 26 -24.37 -0.73 4.73
N ILE A 27 -25.23 -1.36 3.93
CA ILE A 27 -25.01 -2.73 3.44
C ILE A 27 -23.76 -2.79 2.55
N PHE A 28 -23.53 -1.77 1.71
CA PHE A 28 -22.31 -1.68 0.92
C PHE A 28 -21.07 -1.55 1.79
N PHE A 29 -21.10 -0.76 2.87
CA PHE A 29 -20.01 -0.67 3.83
C PHE A 29 -19.77 -1.98 4.59
N LEU A 30 -20.83 -2.68 5.02
CA LEU A 30 -20.70 -3.98 5.70
C LEU A 30 -20.11 -5.06 4.79
N ASN A 31 -20.46 -5.05 3.49
CA ASN A 31 -19.94 -6.03 2.53
C ASN A 31 -18.54 -5.66 2.02
N ALA A 32 -18.19 -4.37 1.97
CA ALA A 32 -16.83 -3.92 1.68
C ALA A 32 -15.86 -4.34 2.80
N SER A 33 -16.34 -4.40 4.05
CA SER A 33 -15.58 -4.95 5.19
C SER A 33 -15.63 -6.48 5.29
N SER A 34 -15.92 -7.21 4.20
CA SER A 34 -15.72 -8.66 4.14
C SER A 34 -14.23 -8.95 4.25
N LYS A 35 -13.71 -8.91 5.48
CA LYS A 35 -12.38 -9.37 5.85
C LYS A 35 -12.21 -10.73 5.22
N GLN A 36 -11.31 -10.84 4.24
CA GLN A 36 -10.90 -12.12 3.70
C GLN A 36 -10.49 -12.96 4.90
N THR A 37 -11.29 -13.95 5.26
CA THR A 37 -11.11 -14.65 6.52
C THR A 37 -9.83 -15.45 6.42
N ALA A 38 -8.78 -14.95 7.08
CA ALA A 38 -7.57 -15.73 7.33
C ALA A 38 -7.99 -17.09 7.90
N ILE A 39 -7.33 -18.15 7.44
CA ILE A 39 -7.62 -19.50 7.92
C ILE A 39 -7.41 -19.51 9.43
N ASP A 40 -8.39 -20.06 10.16
CA ASP A 40 -8.22 -20.33 11.57
C ASP A 40 -7.08 -21.36 11.75
N VAL A 41 -5.90 -20.87 12.13
CA VAL A 41 -4.66 -21.65 12.30
C VAL A 41 -4.88 -22.82 13.28
N SER A 42 -5.85 -22.73 14.18
CA SER A 42 -6.19 -23.83 15.09
C SER A 42 -6.74 -25.07 14.37
N LYS A 43 -7.37 -24.89 13.20
CA LYS A 43 -7.90 -25.96 12.35
C LYS A 43 -6.84 -26.61 11.47
N ILE A 44 -5.67 -25.99 11.34
CA ILE A 44 -4.54 -26.57 10.62
C ILE A 44 -3.90 -27.65 11.49
N ASP A 45 -3.61 -28.80 10.86
CA ASP A 45 -2.88 -29.90 11.49
C ASP A 45 -1.58 -29.38 12.12
N PRO A 46 -1.30 -29.68 13.41
CA PRO A 46 -0.12 -29.17 14.10
C PRO A 46 1.20 -29.38 13.34
N VAL A 47 1.31 -30.45 12.55
CA VAL A 47 2.51 -30.76 11.75
C VAL A 47 2.73 -29.74 10.63
N PHE A 48 1.69 -29.14 10.09
CA PHE A 48 1.76 -28.19 8.97
C PHE A 48 1.74 -26.72 9.40
N ARG A 49 1.42 -26.43 10.67
CA ARG A 49 1.38 -25.06 11.20
C ARG A 49 2.69 -24.27 11.03
N PRO A 50 3.88 -24.85 11.26
CA PRO A 50 5.13 -24.10 11.09
C PRO A 50 5.32 -23.58 9.66
N VAL A 51 5.02 -24.43 8.66
CA VAL A 51 5.14 -24.05 7.24
C VAL A 51 4.12 -22.97 6.88
N TYR A 52 2.87 -23.11 7.33
CA TYR A 52 1.83 -22.11 7.06
C TYR A 52 2.17 -20.74 7.67
N ARG A 53 2.69 -20.74 8.90
CA ARG A 53 3.16 -19.51 9.57
C ARG A 53 4.35 -18.91 8.83
N GLY A 54 5.38 -19.71 8.54
CA GLY A 54 6.55 -19.23 7.79
C GLY A 54 6.17 -18.62 6.43
N MET A 55 5.19 -19.18 5.72
CA MET A 55 4.67 -18.58 4.49
C MET A 55 3.95 -17.25 4.76
N THR A 56 3.08 -17.18 5.78
CA THR A 56 2.34 -15.95 6.11
C THR A 56 3.28 -14.84 6.58
N ASP A 57 4.26 -15.18 7.41
CA ASP A 57 5.27 -14.27 7.93
C ASP A 57 6.16 -13.77 6.79
N CYS A 58 6.58 -14.64 5.87
CA CYS A 58 7.38 -14.23 4.72
C CYS A 58 6.61 -13.32 3.73
N ILE A 59 5.30 -13.53 3.54
CA ILE A 59 4.48 -12.61 2.74
C ILE A 59 4.40 -11.23 3.42
N ARG A 60 4.32 -11.20 4.76
CA ARG A 60 4.34 -9.95 5.53
C ARG A 60 5.68 -9.25 5.39
N GLU A 61 6.80 -9.95 5.61
CA GLU A 61 8.15 -9.41 5.45
C GLU A 61 8.35 -8.88 4.01
N GLY A 62 7.94 -9.65 2.99
CA GLY A 62 8.01 -9.20 1.60
C GLY A 62 7.14 -7.96 1.30
N ALA A 63 6.02 -7.80 1.99
CA ALA A 63 5.20 -6.59 1.88
C ALA A 63 5.85 -5.39 2.56
N GLU A 64 6.39 -5.58 3.75
CA GLU A 64 7.13 -4.58 4.53
C GLU A 64 8.38 -4.09 3.77
N ASP A 65 9.19 -5.03 3.26
CA ASP A 65 10.35 -4.75 2.40
C ASP A 65 9.94 -4.01 1.12
N GLY A 66 8.87 -4.47 0.45
CA GLY A 66 8.36 -3.84 -0.76
C GLY A 66 7.91 -2.39 -0.52
N LEU A 67 7.27 -2.13 0.62
CA LEU A 67 6.86 -0.79 1.05
C LEU A 67 8.07 0.11 1.35
N ILE A 68 9.07 -0.41 2.08
CA ILE A 68 10.31 0.32 2.38
C ILE A 68 11.03 0.68 1.09
N LEU A 69 11.28 -0.30 0.22
CA LEU A 69 11.99 -0.09 -1.04
C LEU A 69 11.24 0.85 -1.97
N SER A 70 9.92 0.74 -2.04
CA SER A 70 9.08 1.66 -2.80
C SER A 70 9.13 3.08 -2.23
N GLY A 71 9.06 3.23 -0.91
CA GLY A 71 9.14 4.53 -0.23
C GLY A 71 10.48 5.23 -0.47
N LEU A 72 11.59 4.51 -0.26
CA LEU A 72 12.94 5.03 -0.51
C LEU A 72 13.22 5.30 -1.99
N GLY A 73 12.60 4.52 -2.90
CA GLY A 73 12.76 4.65 -4.34
C GLY A 73 11.83 5.69 -5.00
N GLY A 74 10.98 6.38 -4.25
CA GLY A 74 10.04 7.37 -4.78
C GLY A 74 8.85 6.78 -5.52
N GLY A 75 8.32 5.68 -5.00
CA GLY A 75 7.19 4.93 -5.53
C GLY A 75 7.60 3.75 -6.42
N LYS A 76 8.90 3.56 -6.69
CA LYS A 76 9.39 2.47 -7.55
C LYS A 76 10.55 1.73 -6.89
N ILE A 77 10.42 0.41 -6.78
CA ILE A 77 11.42 -0.47 -6.17
C ILE A 77 12.67 -0.58 -7.05
N THR A 78 12.50 -0.57 -8.37
CA THR A 78 13.62 -0.58 -9.33
C THR A 78 13.30 0.38 -10.48
N PRO A 79 13.62 1.68 -10.33
CA PRO A 79 13.36 2.64 -11.38
C PRO A 79 14.28 2.41 -12.58
N THR A 80 13.69 2.39 -13.78
CA THR A 80 14.41 2.21 -15.03
C THR A 80 14.61 3.52 -15.79
N GLU A 81 13.84 4.55 -15.44
CA GLU A 81 13.83 5.87 -16.06
C GLU A 81 13.50 6.93 -15.01
N ASN A 82 13.82 8.19 -15.30
CA ASN A 82 13.50 9.33 -14.44
C ASN A 82 13.88 9.12 -12.96
N TYR A 83 15.15 8.79 -12.71
CA TYR A 83 15.71 8.66 -11.36
C TYR A 83 17.12 9.25 -11.31
N GLU A 84 17.62 9.52 -10.09
CA GLU A 84 19.04 9.73 -9.83
C GLU A 84 19.55 8.77 -8.75
N ASN A 85 20.86 8.54 -8.74
CA ASN A 85 21.51 7.79 -7.66
C ASN A 85 21.87 8.74 -6.52
N THR A 86 21.28 8.50 -5.35
CA THR A 86 21.53 9.24 -4.11
C THR A 86 22.28 8.36 -3.10
N SER A 87 22.60 8.90 -1.92
CA SER A 87 23.09 8.10 -0.79
C SER A 87 22.07 7.07 -0.28
N LEU A 88 20.79 7.24 -0.59
CA LEU A 88 19.69 6.34 -0.22
C LEU A 88 19.41 5.26 -1.28
N GLY A 89 20.09 5.31 -2.43
CA GLY A 89 19.84 4.44 -3.58
C GLY A 89 19.28 5.20 -4.78
N ALA A 90 18.69 4.47 -5.73
CA ALA A 90 18.04 5.05 -6.90
C ALA A 90 16.68 5.63 -6.51
N VAL A 91 16.52 6.95 -6.63
CA VAL A 91 15.30 7.67 -6.24
C VAL A 91 14.65 8.27 -7.47
N SER A 92 13.36 7.99 -7.66
CA SER A 92 12.58 8.52 -8.77
C SER A 92 12.19 9.99 -8.58
N TYR A 93 12.04 10.67 -9.72
CA TYR A 93 11.49 12.02 -9.76
C TYR A 93 9.97 12.01 -9.63
N GLY A 94 9.44 12.91 -8.80
CA GLY A 94 8.03 13.31 -8.81
C GLY A 94 7.77 14.49 -9.76
N LEU A 95 8.78 15.34 -10.00
CA LEU A 95 8.70 16.47 -10.92
C LEU A 95 9.96 16.55 -11.77
N ARG A 96 9.81 16.48 -13.10
CA ARG A 96 10.93 16.61 -14.03
C ARG A 96 10.54 17.45 -15.23
N ASN A 97 11.36 18.44 -15.59
CA ASN A 97 11.12 19.38 -16.68
C ASN A 97 9.70 20.01 -16.63
N GLY A 98 9.25 20.42 -15.43
CA GLY A 98 7.91 20.98 -15.21
C GLY A 98 6.75 19.99 -15.29
N ASN A 99 7.01 18.70 -15.57
CA ASN A 99 5.98 17.65 -15.65
C ASN A 99 5.88 16.89 -14.32
N ASN A 100 4.64 16.71 -13.85
CA ASN A 100 4.40 15.82 -12.72
C ASN A 100 4.50 14.40 -13.26
N ILE A 101 5.52 13.68 -12.82
CA ILE A 101 5.83 12.30 -13.21
C ILE A 101 5.87 11.38 -12.00
N LEU A 102 5.30 11.81 -10.87
CA LEU A 102 5.10 10.98 -9.70
C LEU A 102 4.25 9.76 -10.09
N TYR A 103 4.69 8.57 -9.70
CA TYR A 103 3.96 7.34 -9.98
C TYR A 103 2.56 7.37 -9.37
N SER A 104 1.58 6.85 -10.10
CA SER A 104 0.24 6.68 -9.59
C SER A 104 0.17 5.56 -8.55
N GLU A 105 -0.81 5.63 -7.63
CA GLU A 105 -1.05 4.56 -6.64
C GLU A 105 -1.09 3.18 -7.29
N GLY A 106 -1.79 3.03 -8.42
CA GLY A 106 -1.90 1.74 -9.12
C GLY A 106 -0.58 1.23 -9.70
N GLU A 107 0.36 2.11 -10.05
CA GLU A 107 1.71 1.71 -10.48
C GLU A 107 2.55 1.24 -9.30
N ILE A 108 2.43 1.92 -8.16
CA ILE A 108 3.10 1.58 -6.90
C ILE A 108 2.56 0.24 -6.37
N GLU A 109 1.24 0.08 -6.30
CA GLU A 109 0.54 -1.16 -5.92
C GLU A 109 1.02 -2.34 -6.76
N LYS A 110 1.09 -2.14 -8.08
CA LYS A 110 1.56 -3.18 -9.01
C LYS A 110 3.02 -3.55 -8.75
N ASP A 111 3.89 -2.57 -8.55
CA ASP A 111 5.33 -2.79 -8.34
C ASP A 111 5.60 -3.57 -7.05
N ILE A 112 4.94 -3.18 -5.95
CA ILE A 112 5.01 -3.90 -4.67
C ILE A 112 4.47 -5.33 -4.83
N GLY A 113 3.35 -5.52 -5.53
CA GLY A 113 2.79 -6.85 -5.79
C GLY A 113 3.74 -7.75 -6.60
N GLU A 114 4.39 -7.19 -7.62
CA GLU A 114 5.40 -7.91 -8.43
C GLU A 114 6.63 -8.27 -7.61
N TYR A 115 7.07 -7.39 -6.70
CA TYR A 115 8.16 -7.68 -5.77
C TYR A 115 7.82 -8.86 -4.85
N ILE A 116 6.64 -8.83 -4.21
CA ILE A 116 6.17 -9.92 -3.34
C ILE A 116 6.07 -11.25 -4.11
N ASP A 117 5.53 -11.22 -5.32
CA ASP A 117 5.43 -12.42 -6.18
C ASP A 117 6.81 -13.01 -6.50
N GLN A 118 7.85 -12.17 -6.60
CA GLN A 118 9.24 -12.59 -6.85
C GLN A 118 9.96 -13.08 -5.60
N THR A 119 9.59 -12.63 -4.40
CA THR A 119 10.23 -13.06 -3.14
C THR A 119 9.64 -14.36 -2.59
N ILE A 120 8.35 -14.63 -2.81
CA ILE A 120 7.65 -15.82 -2.29
C ILE A 120 8.33 -17.18 -2.61
N PRO A 121 8.90 -17.40 -3.81
CA PRO A 121 9.67 -18.62 -4.11
C PRO A 121 10.84 -18.91 -3.16
N PHE A 122 11.34 -17.89 -2.46
CA PHE A 122 12.48 -17.99 -1.56
C PHE A 122 12.06 -18.12 -0.08
N CYS A 123 10.76 -18.00 0.24
CA CYS A 123 10.24 -18.02 1.61
C CYS A 123 10.44 -19.36 2.33
N LEU A 124 10.30 -20.47 1.63
CA LEU A 124 10.30 -21.80 2.23
C LEU A 124 11.50 -22.60 1.73
N ASN A 125 12.49 -22.79 2.59
CA ASN A 125 13.56 -23.72 2.32
C ASN A 125 13.17 -25.12 2.79
N SER A 126 13.10 -26.08 1.84
CA SER A 126 12.80 -27.49 2.16
C SER A 126 13.74 -28.10 3.20
N ALA A 127 14.96 -27.58 3.35
CA ALA A 127 15.92 -28.02 4.36
C ALA A 127 15.45 -27.79 5.81
N ASP A 128 14.60 -26.77 6.02
CA ASP A 128 14.04 -26.46 7.35
C ASP A 128 12.92 -27.43 7.75
N TYR A 129 12.44 -28.23 6.79
CA TYR A 129 11.31 -29.14 6.94
C TYR A 129 11.65 -30.56 6.43
N PRO A 130 12.60 -31.26 7.06
CA PRO A 130 13.20 -32.49 6.51
C PRO A 130 12.23 -33.65 6.28
N ASN A 131 11.06 -33.63 6.94
CA ASN A 131 10.03 -34.67 6.83
C ASN A 131 8.81 -34.24 5.98
N LEU A 132 8.89 -33.08 5.33
CA LEU A 132 7.80 -32.51 4.54
C LEU A 132 8.23 -32.30 3.10
N ILE A 133 7.36 -32.67 2.17
CA ILE A 133 7.45 -32.28 0.76
C ILE A 133 6.54 -31.08 0.58
N ILE A 134 7.14 -29.93 0.28
CA ILE A 134 6.44 -28.67 0.06
C ILE A 134 6.47 -28.35 -1.43
N SER A 135 5.32 -28.03 -2.00
CA SER A 135 5.17 -27.58 -3.37
C SER A 135 4.22 -26.39 -3.41
N GLN A 136 4.56 -25.38 -4.18
CA GLN A 136 3.77 -24.17 -4.33
C GLN A 136 3.60 -23.82 -5.80
N ASP A 137 2.51 -23.15 -6.16
CA ASP A 137 2.32 -22.58 -7.49
C ASP A 137 2.93 -21.18 -7.61
N ILE A 138 2.70 -20.54 -8.75
CA ILE A 138 3.16 -19.16 -8.99
C ILE A 138 2.22 -18.24 -8.20
N PRO A 139 2.75 -17.45 -7.25
CA PRO A 139 1.94 -16.51 -6.48
C PRO A 139 1.33 -15.45 -7.39
N LYS A 140 0.19 -14.92 -6.97
CA LYS A 140 -0.34 -13.68 -7.53
C LYS A 140 -0.81 -12.75 -6.43
N THR A 141 -0.11 -11.63 -6.29
CA THR A 141 -0.38 -10.63 -5.26
C THR A 141 -1.12 -9.42 -5.83
N ASP A 142 -2.11 -8.97 -5.06
CA ASP A 142 -2.88 -7.75 -5.29
C ASP A 142 -2.65 -6.83 -4.08
N VAL A 143 -2.20 -5.61 -4.33
CA VAL A 143 -1.90 -4.62 -3.29
C VAL A 143 -2.89 -3.49 -3.45
N LYS A 144 -3.46 -3.03 -2.33
CA LYS A 144 -4.31 -1.87 -2.27
C LYS A 144 -3.75 -0.88 -1.25
N ILE A 145 -3.36 0.29 -1.73
CA ILE A 145 -3.02 1.44 -0.90
C ILE A 145 -4.33 2.12 -0.52
N MET A 146 -4.53 2.26 0.80
CA MET A 146 -5.61 3.05 1.40
C MET A 146 -4.99 4.28 2.08
N GLU A 147 -5.83 5.14 2.63
CA GLU A 147 -5.39 6.37 3.32
C GLU A 147 -4.49 6.06 4.52
N GLU A 148 -4.88 5.08 5.35
CA GLU A 148 -4.24 4.78 6.64
C GLU A 148 -3.51 3.42 6.69
N GLU A 149 -3.67 2.60 5.66
CA GLU A 149 -3.13 1.23 5.63
C GLU A 149 -2.84 0.76 4.21
N VAL A 150 -2.04 -0.30 4.09
CA VAL A 150 -1.83 -1.03 2.85
C VAL A 150 -2.29 -2.47 3.03
N ILE A 151 -3.19 -2.90 2.16
CA ILE A 151 -3.77 -4.24 2.16
C ILE A 151 -3.10 -5.06 1.05
N VAL A 152 -2.46 -6.15 1.43
CA VAL A 152 -1.81 -7.09 0.52
C VAL A 152 -2.58 -8.39 0.52
N ASN A 153 -3.03 -8.82 -0.65
CA ASN A 153 -3.77 -10.07 -0.84
C ASN A 153 -3.01 -10.99 -1.80
N THR A 154 -2.26 -11.94 -1.23
CA THR A 154 -1.53 -12.93 -2.02
C THR A 154 -2.39 -14.18 -2.23
N ARG A 155 -2.55 -14.58 -3.49
CA ARG A 155 -3.13 -15.87 -3.89
C ARG A 155 -2.00 -16.87 -4.15
N LEU A 156 -1.98 -17.94 -3.38
CA LEU A 156 -0.98 -19.00 -3.52
C LEU A 156 -1.59 -20.35 -3.14
N LYS A 157 -1.36 -21.38 -3.96
CA LYS A 157 -1.66 -22.77 -3.61
C LYS A 157 -0.43 -23.41 -3.02
N LEU A 158 -0.55 -23.84 -1.77
CA LEU A 158 0.52 -24.53 -1.05
C LEU A 158 0.10 -25.97 -0.78
N SER A 159 0.86 -26.93 -1.29
CA SER A 159 0.69 -28.36 -1.04
C SER A 159 1.78 -28.84 -0.10
N ILE A 160 1.37 -29.40 1.03
CA ILE A 160 2.29 -29.95 2.03
C ILE A 160 1.96 -31.43 2.22
N THR A 161 2.97 -32.28 2.00
CA THR A 161 2.83 -33.73 2.13
C THR A 161 3.82 -34.26 3.15
N ASN A 162 3.33 -35.06 4.11
CA ASN A 162 4.16 -35.96 4.91
C ASN A 162 3.88 -37.42 4.52
N GLU A 163 4.53 -38.39 5.17
CA GLU A 163 4.37 -39.82 4.85
C GLU A 163 2.91 -40.33 4.87
N ASN A 164 2.03 -39.69 5.64
CA ASN A 164 0.68 -40.20 5.91
C ASN A 164 -0.44 -39.32 5.33
N LYS A 165 -0.14 -38.08 4.95
CA LYS A 165 -1.16 -37.06 4.66
C LYS A 165 -0.62 -35.97 3.75
N THR A 166 -1.44 -35.59 2.78
CA THR A 166 -1.30 -34.36 2.00
C THR A 166 -2.37 -33.36 2.42
N THR A 167 -1.99 -32.11 2.61
CA THR A 167 -2.92 -30.99 2.81
C THR A 167 -2.65 -29.93 1.76
N LEU A 168 -3.72 -29.48 1.12
CA LEU A 168 -3.70 -28.41 0.13
C LEU A 168 -4.32 -27.15 0.75
N PHE A 169 -3.58 -26.05 0.68
CA PHE A 169 -4.04 -24.72 1.08
C PHE A 169 -4.28 -23.91 -0.20
N GLU A 170 -5.54 -23.74 -0.60
CA GLU A 170 -5.95 -22.88 -1.72
C GLU A 170 -6.61 -21.61 -1.18
N ASN A 171 -5.83 -20.76 -0.51
CA ASN A 171 -6.37 -19.62 0.21
C ASN A 171 -5.67 -18.33 -0.20
N ASN A 172 -6.32 -17.22 0.15
CA ASN A 172 -5.66 -15.92 0.16
C ASN A 172 -4.91 -15.77 1.49
N TYR A 173 -3.78 -15.09 1.41
CA TYR A 173 -2.97 -14.70 2.57
C TYR A 173 -3.08 -13.18 2.69
N PRO A 174 -4.14 -12.65 3.34
CA PRO A 174 -4.28 -11.23 3.55
C PRO A 174 -3.27 -10.75 4.60
N VAL A 175 -2.53 -9.71 4.26
CA VAL A 175 -1.65 -8.97 5.16
C VAL A 175 -2.10 -7.52 5.16
N GLU A 176 -2.18 -6.95 6.35
CA GLU A 176 -2.52 -5.56 6.61
C GLU A 176 -1.30 -4.91 7.26
N ILE A 177 -0.80 -3.84 6.66
CA ILE A 177 0.34 -3.04 7.13
C ILE A 177 -0.18 -1.63 7.41
N ASN A 178 -0.05 -1.17 8.66
CA ASN A 178 -0.51 0.15 9.11
C ASN A 178 0.47 1.24 8.67
N VAL A 179 0.51 1.50 7.37
CA VAL A 179 1.31 2.57 6.76
C VAL A 179 0.38 3.47 5.97
N ARG A 180 0.44 4.78 6.27
CA ARG A 180 -0.40 5.82 5.68
C ARG A 180 0.09 6.25 4.30
N LEU A 181 0.48 5.29 3.45
CA LEU A 181 1.08 5.56 2.14
C LEU A 181 0.13 6.35 1.24
N GLY A 182 -1.19 6.13 1.32
CA GLY A 182 -2.17 6.93 0.58
C GLY A 182 -2.12 8.41 0.97
N HIS A 183 -2.11 8.73 2.27
CA HIS A 183 -1.98 10.09 2.77
C HIS A 183 -0.64 10.73 2.35
N ILE A 184 0.46 9.98 2.44
CA ILE A 184 1.79 10.43 2.01
C ILE A 184 1.80 10.78 0.52
N LEU A 185 1.20 9.96 -0.35
CA LEU A 185 1.11 10.21 -1.78
C LEU A 185 0.24 11.42 -2.10
N GLU A 186 -0.83 11.67 -1.34
CA GLU A 186 -1.63 12.89 -1.44
C GLU A 186 -0.78 14.13 -1.14
N VAL A 187 0.00 14.11 -0.05
CA VAL A 187 0.90 15.21 0.32
C VAL A 187 2.00 15.42 -0.72
N ALA A 188 2.65 14.34 -1.19
CA ALA A 188 3.66 14.41 -2.24
C ALA A 188 3.10 15.05 -3.53
N SER A 189 1.91 14.62 -3.96
CA SER A 189 1.22 15.22 -5.11
C SER A 189 0.90 16.69 -4.87
N GLY A 190 0.50 17.07 -3.67
CA GLY A 190 0.29 18.46 -3.25
C GLY A 190 1.54 19.33 -3.41
N ILE A 191 2.69 18.84 -2.93
CA ILE A 191 4.00 19.50 -3.05
C ILE A 191 4.35 19.69 -4.52
N ILE A 192 4.29 18.64 -5.34
CA ILE A 192 4.62 18.71 -6.78
C ILE A 192 3.70 19.70 -7.51
N ASN A 193 2.39 19.61 -7.28
CA ASN A 193 1.42 20.48 -7.95
C ASN A 193 1.59 21.95 -7.54
N LYS A 194 2.10 22.22 -6.33
CA LYS A 194 2.42 23.58 -5.91
C LYS A 194 3.73 24.06 -6.49
N GLN A 195 4.80 23.26 -6.44
CA GLN A 195 6.11 23.59 -6.99
C GLN A 195 6.00 23.95 -8.48
N LYS A 196 5.25 23.17 -9.25
CA LYS A 196 4.91 23.48 -10.66
C LYS A 196 4.31 24.87 -10.90
N LYS A 197 3.65 25.48 -9.91
CA LYS A 197 3.02 26.80 -10.03
C LYS A 197 3.93 27.93 -9.58
N VAL A 198 4.86 27.65 -8.66
CA VAL A 198 5.72 28.68 -8.04
C VAL A 198 7.14 28.68 -8.59
N GLY A 199 7.51 27.70 -9.42
CA GLY A 199 8.84 27.52 -9.99
C GLY A 199 9.82 27.11 -8.90
N ASP A 200 10.92 27.87 -8.78
CA ASP A 200 12.10 27.50 -7.98
C ASP A 200 11.91 27.75 -6.47
N LYS A 201 10.72 28.21 -6.11
CA LYS A 201 10.38 28.50 -4.72
C LYS A 201 9.88 27.23 -4.07
N ILE A 202 10.50 26.85 -2.96
CA ILE A 202 10.03 25.74 -2.14
C ILE A 202 8.66 26.09 -1.55
N PRO A 203 7.63 25.23 -1.72
CA PRO A 203 6.30 25.46 -1.20
C PRO A 203 6.23 25.20 0.32
N LEU A 204 6.83 26.10 1.11
CA LEU A 204 6.98 25.94 2.57
C LEU A 204 5.65 25.69 3.32
N PHE A 205 4.52 26.19 2.82
CA PHE A 205 3.24 25.99 3.49
C PHE A 205 2.77 24.53 3.41
N GLU A 206 2.95 23.89 2.25
CA GLU A 206 2.64 22.49 2.03
C GLU A 206 3.59 21.56 2.82
N VAL A 207 4.79 22.05 3.14
CA VAL A 207 5.81 21.35 3.94
C VAL A 207 5.56 21.47 5.45
N ILE A 208 5.05 22.61 5.93
CA ILE A 208 4.96 22.92 7.39
C ILE A 208 3.54 22.69 7.96
N GLY A 209 2.53 22.48 7.11
CA GLY A 209 1.12 22.46 7.51
C GLY A 209 0.47 21.08 7.72
N GLN A 210 1.22 20.00 7.52
CA GLN A 210 0.69 18.63 7.56
C GLN A 210 1.04 17.93 8.89
N ASP A 211 0.36 16.83 9.18
CA ASP A 211 0.71 15.94 10.29
C ASP A 211 1.83 14.94 9.92
N LEU A 212 2.54 15.23 8.84
CA LEU A 212 3.75 14.55 8.35
C LEU A 212 4.93 15.52 8.46
N ASP A 213 6.11 15.03 8.81
CA ASP A 213 7.33 15.83 8.80
C ASP A 213 7.96 15.79 7.40
N VAL A 214 7.97 16.92 6.71
CA VAL A 214 8.54 17.01 5.37
C VAL A 214 9.85 17.80 5.44
N VAL A 215 10.95 17.11 5.13
CA VAL A 215 12.26 17.73 4.99
C VAL A 215 12.71 17.73 3.54
N PHE A 216 13.60 18.65 3.19
CA PHE A 216 14.16 18.71 1.85
C PHE A 216 15.65 19.06 1.91
N ASP A 217 16.39 18.59 0.92
CA ASP A 217 17.79 18.95 0.70
C ASP A 217 18.07 19.11 -0.80
N TYR A 218 19.14 19.82 -1.13
CA TYR A 218 19.59 19.98 -2.51
C TYR A 218 20.52 18.83 -2.87
N LEU A 219 20.13 18.01 -3.85
CA LEU A 219 21.03 17.01 -4.43
C LEU A 219 22.14 17.70 -5.24
N ASP A 220 21.75 18.73 -5.98
CA ASP A 220 22.58 19.63 -6.78
C ASP A 220 21.88 21.01 -6.90
N PRO A 221 22.45 22.01 -7.60
CA PRO A 221 21.84 23.33 -7.72
C PRO A 221 20.42 23.36 -8.31
N ASP A 222 20.05 22.35 -9.10
CA ASP A 222 18.83 22.31 -9.88
C ASP A 222 17.88 21.18 -9.44
N THR A 223 18.27 20.34 -8.47
CA THR A 223 17.49 19.18 -8.00
C THR A 223 17.32 19.20 -6.49
N ILE A 224 16.06 19.13 -6.04
CA ILE A 224 15.69 18.96 -4.63
C ILE A 224 15.29 17.50 -4.37
N VAL A 225 15.76 16.96 -3.24
CA VAL A 225 15.25 15.73 -2.63
C VAL A 225 14.23 16.10 -1.58
N TYR A 226 13.01 15.60 -1.68
CA TYR A 226 12.02 15.66 -0.62
C TYR A 226 11.99 14.33 0.12
N ILE A 227 11.92 14.39 1.45
CA ILE A 227 11.75 13.24 2.33
C ILE A 227 10.52 13.53 3.19
N ILE A 228 9.47 12.73 3.02
CA ILE A 228 8.27 12.76 3.85
C ILE A 228 8.42 11.66 4.90
N HIS A 229 8.45 12.08 6.16
CA HIS A 229 8.57 11.22 7.33
C HIS A 229 7.22 11.12 8.04
N ASP A 230 6.82 9.89 8.36
CA ASP A 230 5.57 9.61 9.06
C ASP A 230 5.81 8.85 10.38
N GLU A 231 5.83 9.59 11.49
CA GLU A 231 5.97 9.05 12.86
C GLU A 231 4.78 8.16 13.30
N LYS A 232 3.67 8.14 12.56
CA LYS A 232 2.51 7.27 12.86
C LYS A 232 2.52 5.96 12.07
N SER A 233 3.42 5.82 11.10
CA SER A 233 3.60 4.62 10.29
C SER A 233 4.93 4.00 10.64
N GLU A 234 4.94 2.77 11.16
CA GLU A 234 6.17 2.10 11.60
C GLU A 234 6.30 0.74 10.90
N ILE A 235 7.49 0.47 10.36
CA ILE A 235 7.89 -0.85 9.87
C ILE A 235 9.19 -1.22 10.59
N ASP A 236 9.22 -2.39 11.25
CA ASP A 236 10.40 -2.90 11.95
C ASP A 236 11.06 -1.96 12.99
N GLY A 237 10.26 -1.19 13.74
CA GLY A 237 10.83 -0.26 14.71
C GLY A 237 11.20 1.11 14.15
N LEU A 238 10.99 1.33 12.85
CA LEU A 238 11.42 2.51 12.12
C LEU A 238 10.24 3.22 11.49
N ASP A 239 10.19 4.54 11.66
CA ASP A 239 9.21 5.40 11.02
C ASP A 239 9.32 5.29 9.48
N TYR A 240 8.17 5.30 8.81
CA TYR A 240 8.10 5.16 7.38
C TYR A 240 8.54 6.46 6.68
N ASN A 241 9.34 6.31 5.61
CA ASN A 241 9.85 7.43 4.83
C ASN A 241 9.49 7.26 3.36
N PHE A 242 9.09 8.35 2.72
CA PHE A 242 8.86 8.43 1.28
C PHE A 242 9.73 9.53 0.67
N VAL A 243 10.55 9.18 -0.31
CA VAL A 243 11.58 10.05 -0.87
C VAL A 243 11.33 10.27 -2.35
N PHE A 244 11.34 11.51 -2.84
CA PHE A 244 11.25 11.76 -4.29
C PHE A 244 12.06 12.99 -4.70
N LEU A 245 12.47 13.02 -5.97
CA LEU A 245 13.22 14.12 -6.56
C LEU A 245 12.31 15.12 -7.27
N ALA A 246 12.72 16.38 -7.29
CA ALA A 246 12.06 17.43 -8.05
C ALA A 246 13.07 18.38 -8.68
N ASP A 247 12.95 18.60 -9.99
CA ASP A 247 13.67 19.67 -10.68
C ASP A 247 13.19 21.05 -10.19
N LEU A 248 14.14 21.97 -10.08
CA LEU A 248 13.91 23.40 -10.05
C LEU A 248 13.89 23.91 -11.49
N GLU A 249 13.03 24.90 -11.78
CA GLU A 249 13.14 25.53 -13.09
C GLU A 249 14.46 26.34 -13.10
N VAL A 250 15.18 26.33 -14.21
CA VAL A 250 16.31 27.24 -14.34
C VAL A 250 15.71 28.57 -14.79
N SER A 251 15.65 29.56 -13.90
CA SER A 251 15.29 30.91 -14.32
C SER A 251 16.33 31.43 -15.32
N GLU A 252 15.98 31.49 -16.61
CA GLU A 252 16.79 32.13 -17.66
C GLU A 252 17.00 33.63 -17.41
#